data_AF-A0A7L2FVL9-F1
#
_entry.id   AF-A0A7L2FVL9-F1
#
_cell.length_a   1.000
_cell.length_b   1.000
_cell.length_c   1.000
_cell.angle_alpha   90.00
_cell.angle_beta   90.00
_cell.angle_gamma   90.00
#
_symmetry.space_group_name_H-M   'P 1'
#
loop_
_entity.id
_entity.type
_entity.pdbx_description
1 polymer ?
#
loop_
_entity_poly.entity_id
_entity_poly.type
_entity_poly.pdbx_seq_one_letter_code
_entity_poly.pdbx_strand_id
1 'polypeptide(L)'
;PFFPASLLHHNLQPHQAAATALRILQHLFHTLSSNSTRQHWPGQARNHLLNKLQHHIHHLEQCLPDNATPFKGPRNPLLAINKYFRDIHLFLHAHNHSACAWDHVR
;
A
#
# COMPACT_ATOMS: atom_id res chain seq x y z
N PRO A 1 5.73 -10.46 7.06
CA PRO A 1 4.41 -10.46 6.35
C PRO A 1 4.64 -10.86 4.88
N PHE A 2 3.76 -11.64 4.26
CA PHE A 2 3.96 -12.12 2.88
C PHE A 2 3.07 -11.39 1.88
N PHE A 3 3.64 -10.96 0.76
CA PHE A 3 2.89 -10.29 -0.30
C PHE A 3 1.81 -11.23 -0.87
N PRO A 4 0.56 -10.76 -1.03
CA PRO A 4 -0.54 -11.62 -1.43
C PRO A 4 -0.37 -12.13 -2.86
N ALA A 5 -0.14 -13.44 -3.00
CA ALA A 5 0.04 -14.10 -4.30
C ALA A 5 -1.16 -13.91 -5.25
N SER A 6 -2.36 -13.64 -4.73
CA SER A 6 -3.54 -13.31 -5.54
C SER A 6 -3.33 -12.10 -6.46
N LEU A 7 -2.38 -11.20 -6.14
CA LEU A 7 -2.01 -10.06 -6.98
C LEU A 7 -1.00 -10.39 -8.07
N LEU A 8 -0.28 -11.50 -7.94
CA LEU A 8 0.75 -11.92 -8.89
C LEU A 8 0.14 -12.70 -10.08
N HIS A 9 -1.06 -13.23 -9.90
CA HIS A 9 -1.78 -13.93 -10.97
C HIS A 9 -2.39 -12.90 -11.93
N HIS A 10 -2.06 -13.01 -13.23
CA HIS A 10 -2.37 -12.08 -14.32
C HIS A 10 -3.86 -12.00 -14.73
N ASN A 11 -4.79 -12.13 -13.79
CA ASN A 11 -6.23 -12.22 -14.08
C ASN A 11 -7.02 -10.96 -13.69
N LEU A 12 -6.33 -9.85 -13.35
CA LEU A 12 -7.00 -8.60 -13.01
C LEU A 12 -7.36 -7.81 -14.27
N GLN A 13 -8.62 -7.41 -14.37
CA GLN A 13 -9.03 -6.43 -15.37
C GLN A 13 -8.31 -5.09 -15.14
N PRO A 14 -8.06 -4.26 -16.16
CA PRO A 14 -7.33 -3.00 -16.01
C PRO A 14 -7.86 -2.10 -14.88
N HIS A 15 -9.19 -1.97 -14.75
CA HIS A 15 -9.82 -1.19 -13.68
C HIS A 15 -9.57 -1.78 -12.29
N GLN A 16 -9.57 -3.11 -12.18
CA GLN A 16 -9.28 -3.82 -10.93
C GLN A 16 -7.80 -3.70 -10.56
N ALA A 17 -6.90 -3.76 -11.54
CA ALA A 17 -5.48 -3.52 -11.33
C ALA A 17 -5.23 -2.07 -10.88
N ALA A 18 -5.86 -1.09 -11.53
CA ALA A 18 -5.77 0.33 -11.15
C ALA A 18 -6.32 0.59 -9.74
N ALA A 19 -7.49 0.04 -9.39
CA ALA A 19 -8.06 0.15 -8.04
C ALA A 19 -7.16 -0.51 -6.97
N THR A 20 -6.56 -1.65 -7.30
CA THR A 20 -5.60 -2.34 -6.41
C THR A 20 -4.33 -1.51 -6.24
N ALA A 21 -3.77 -0.96 -7.33
CA ALA A 21 -2.60 -0.11 -7.30
C ALA A 21 -2.87 1.15 -6.45
N LEU A 22 -4.00 1.82 -6.67
CA LEU A 22 -4.42 2.97 -5.86
C LEU A 22 -4.46 2.60 -4.37
N ARG A 23 -5.05 1.45 -4.03
CA ARG A 23 -5.11 0.98 -2.65
C ARG A 23 -3.73 0.72 -2.04
N ILE A 24 -2.80 0.14 -2.81
CA ILE A 24 -1.41 -0.06 -2.38
C ILE A 24 -0.74 1.30 -2.10
N LEU A 25 -0.86 2.25 -3.03
CA LEU A 25 -0.25 3.57 -2.89
C LEU A 25 -0.80 4.34 -1.68
N GLN A 26 -2.11 4.28 -1.45
CA GLN A 26 -2.75 4.89 -0.27
C GLN A 26 -2.20 4.30 1.03
N HIS A 27 -2.07 2.97 1.12
CA HIS A 27 -1.50 2.31 2.30
C HIS A 27 -0.01 2.67 2.50
N LEU A 28 0.77 2.72 1.42
CA LEU A 28 2.17 3.16 1.48
C LEU A 28 2.27 4.60 1.97
N PHE A 29 1.47 5.51 1.42
CA PHE A 29 1.45 6.91 1.81
C PHE A 29 1.11 7.06 3.30
N HIS A 30 0.06 6.37 3.78
CA HIS A 30 -0.34 6.39 5.18
C HIS A 30 0.77 5.85 6.10
N THR A 31 1.35 4.71 5.75
CA THR A 31 2.44 4.08 6.51
C THR A 31 3.65 5.00 6.60
N LEU A 32 4.06 5.61 5.49
CA LEU A 32 5.27 6.43 5.42
C LEU A 32 5.10 7.84 6.01
N SER A 33 3.85 8.34 6.05
CA SER A 33 3.51 9.61 6.68
C SER A 33 3.51 9.55 8.22
N SER A 34 3.46 8.35 8.81
CA SER A 34 3.38 8.18 10.25
C SER A 34 4.61 8.70 11.00
N ASN A 35 4.43 9.06 12.28
CA ASN A 35 5.52 9.55 13.13
C ASN A 35 6.58 8.48 13.41
N SER A 36 6.14 7.23 13.54
CA SER A 36 7.05 6.09 13.76
C SER A 36 8.04 5.90 12.61
N THR A 37 7.65 6.28 11.39
CA THR A 37 8.50 6.21 10.21
C THR A 37 9.53 7.35 10.18
N ARG A 38 9.24 8.52 10.76
CA ARG A 38 10.15 9.68 10.75
C ARG A 38 11.52 9.37 11.34
N GLN A 39 11.55 8.56 12.40
CA GLN A 39 12.78 8.29 13.15
C GLN A 39 13.76 7.39 12.41
N HIS A 40 13.28 6.59 11.43
CA HIS A 40 14.07 5.56 10.76
C HIS A 40 14.31 5.83 9.27
N TRP A 41 13.79 6.94 8.73
CA TRP A 41 13.89 7.27 7.33
C TRP A 41 14.55 8.65 7.13
N PRO A 42 15.48 8.79 6.16
CA PRO A 42 16.04 10.10 5.82
C PRO A 42 14.92 11.07 5.41
N GLY A 43 14.82 12.20 6.11
CA GLY A 43 13.70 13.14 5.96
C GLY A 43 13.47 13.61 4.52
N GLN A 44 14.54 13.98 3.80
CA GLN A 44 14.46 14.43 2.41
C GLN A 44 13.99 13.33 1.47
N ALA A 45 14.58 12.12 1.55
CA ALA A 45 14.21 11.00 0.71
C ALA A 45 12.75 10.56 0.94
N ARG A 46 12.33 10.55 2.21
CA ARG A 46 10.95 10.24 2.59
C ARG A 46 9.97 11.26 2.05
N ASN A 47 10.24 12.56 2.19
CA ASN A 47 9.36 13.61 1.68
C ASN A 47 9.24 13.55 0.15
N HIS A 48 10.35 13.28 -0.55
CA HIS A 48 10.34 13.08 -2.00
C HIS A 48 9.48 11.88 -2.41
N LEU A 49 9.59 10.76 -1.67
CA LEU A 49 8.78 9.58 -1.89
C LEU A 49 7.28 9.86 -1.64
N LEU A 50 6.95 10.53 -0.53
CA LEU A 50 5.56 10.91 -0.22
C LEU A 50 4.96 11.82 -1.30
N ASN A 51 5.72 12.77 -1.82
CA ASN A 51 5.26 13.64 -2.91
C ASN A 51 4.96 12.85 -4.19
N LYS A 52 5.83 11.89 -4.55
CA LYS A 52 5.61 10.99 -5.70
C LYS A 52 4.39 10.10 -5.50
N LEU A 53 4.23 9.53 -4.32
CA LEU A 53 3.07 8.70 -3.97
C LEU A 53 1.77 9.53 -4.10
N GLN A 54 1.74 10.74 -3.53
CA GLN A 54 0.59 11.63 -3.61
C GLN A 54 0.22 11.97 -5.06
N HIS A 55 1.22 12.24 -5.91
CA HIS A 55 1.00 12.53 -7.32
C HIS A 55 0.36 11.33 -8.05
N HIS A 56 0.86 10.11 -7.83
CA HIS A 56 0.31 8.91 -8.46
C HIS A 56 -1.07 8.51 -7.91
N ILE A 57 -1.31 8.72 -6.62
CA ILE A 57 -2.65 8.56 -6.02
C ILE A 57 -3.65 9.45 -6.74
N HIS A 58 -3.34 10.75 -6.84
CA HIS A 58 -4.23 11.71 -7.48
C HIS A 58 -4.49 11.38 -8.95
N HIS A 59 -3.45 10.99 -9.69
CA HIS A 59 -3.59 10.58 -11.08
C HIS A 59 -4.50 9.36 -11.23
N LEU A 60 -4.34 8.32 -10.39
CA LEU A 60 -5.19 7.14 -10.43
C LEU A 60 -6.64 7.44 -10.02
N GLU A 61 -6.85 8.31 -9.04
CA GLU A 61 -8.18 8.76 -8.63
C GLU A 61 -8.92 9.48 -9.76
N GLN A 62 -8.22 10.28 -10.58
CA GLN A 62 -8.80 10.92 -11.76
C GLN A 62 -9.14 9.93 -12.89
N CYS A 63 -8.36 8.87 -13.04
CA CYS A 63 -8.57 7.87 -14.08
C CYS A 63 -9.61 6.81 -13.72
N LEU A 64 -9.91 6.62 -12.42
CA LEU A 64 -10.87 5.63 -11.95
C LEU A 64 -12.27 6.26 -11.87
N PRO A 65 -13.26 5.73 -12.63
CA PRO A 65 -14.64 6.19 -12.48
C PRO A 65 -15.18 5.80 -11.10
N ASP A 66 -16.05 6.62 -10.52
CA ASP A 66 -16.77 6.32 -9.26
C ASP A 66 -17.49 4.96 -9.29
N ASN A 67 -17.81 4.47 -10.49
CA ASN A 67 -18.52 3.22 -10.75
C ASN A 67 -17.58 2.05 -11.10
N ALA A 68 -16.33 2.06 -10.62
CA ALA A 68 -15.38 0.97 -10.83
C ALA A 68 -16.04 -0.37 -10.44
N THR A 69 -16.02 -1.33 -11.38
CA THR A 69 -16.72 -2.60 -11.22
C THR A 69 -16.30 -3.29 -9.92
N PRO A 70 -17.26 -3.61 -9.03
CA PRO A 70 -16.92 -4.23 -7.75
C PRO A 70 -16.22 -5.57 -7.99
N PHE A 71 -15.23 -5.87 -7.15
CA PHE A 71 -14.55 -7.16 -7.16
C PHE A 71 -15.57 -8.26 -6.85
N LYS A 72 -15.96 -9.02 -7.88
CA LYS A 72 -16.85 -10.18 -7.73
C LYS A 72 -16.01 -11.43 -7.47
N GLY A 73 -16.31 -12.13 -6.38
CA GLY A 73 -15.76 -13.44 -6.06
C GLY A 73 -14.92 -13.49 -4.77
N PRO A 74 -14.61 -14.72 -4.29
CA PRO A 74 -13.97 -14.96 -3.00
C PRO A 74 -12.50 -14.50 -2.94
N ARG A 75 -11.84 -14.34 -4.10
CA ARG A 75 -10.47 -13.82 -4.20
C ARG A 75 -10.50 -12.32 -4.47
N ASN A 76 -10.89 -11.52 -3.48
CA ASN A 76 -10.88 -10.06 -3.57
C ASN A 76 -9.45 -9.50 -3.31
N PRO A 77 -8.76 -8.98 -4.33
CA PRO A 77 -7.44 -8.35 -4.23
C PRO A 77 -7.36 -7.24 -3.18
N LEU A 78 -8.42 -6.44 -3.04
CA LEU A 78 -8.47 -5.36 -2.07
C LEU A 78 -8.51 -5.88 -0.63
N LEU A 79 -9.21 -6.98 -0.37
CA LEU A 79 -9.21 -7.60 0.96
C LEU A 79 -7.85 -8.19 1.29
N ALA A 80 -7.22 -8.86 0.31
CA ALA A 80 -5.88 -9.42 0.47
C ALA A 80 -4.85 -8.32 0.76
N ILE A 81 -4.91 -7.19 0.06
CA ILE A 81 -3.97 -6.09 0.29
C ILE A 81 -4.23 -5.35 1.60
N ASN A 82 -5.49 -5.17 1.99
CA ASN A 82 -5.84 -4.62 3.30
C ASN A 82 -5.30 -5.50 4.43
N LYS A 83 -5.44 -6.82 4.31
CA LYS A 83 -4.87 -7.76 5.27
C LYS A 83 -3.35 -7.66 5.31
N TYR A 84 -2.69 -7.63 4.15
CA TYR A 84 -1.23 -7.51 4.06
C TYR A 84 -0.70 -6.27 4.81
N PHE A 85 -1.27 -5.10 4.57
CA PHE A 85 -0.85 -3.87 5.26
C PHE A 85 -1.21 -3.88 6.75
N ARG A 86 -2.36 -4.45 7.13
CA ARG A 86 -2.67 -4.67 8.54
C ARG A 86 -1.61 -5.54 9.22
N ASP A 87 -1.18 -6.61 8.58
CA ASP A 87 -0.16 -7.51 9.10
C ASP A 87 1.22 -6.83 9.18
N ILE A 88 1.55 -5.91 8.25
CA ILE A 88 2.72 -5.03 8.35
C ILE A 88 2.62 -4.13 9.58
N HIS A 89 1.50 -3.45 9.79
CA HIS A 89 1.32 -2.56 10.94
C HIS A 89 1.42 -3.31 12.27
N LEU A 90 0.81 -4.50 12.36
CA LEU A 90 0.92 -5.37 13.53
C LEU A 90 2.37 -5.81 13.77
N PHE A 91 3.10 -6.19 12.72
CA PHE A 91 4.52 -6.54 12.81
C PHE A 91 5.35 -5.36 13.32
N LEU A 92 5.22 -4.18 12.71
CA LEU A 92 5.95 -2.98 13.14
C LEU A 92 5.65 -2.64 14.61
N HIS A 93 4.38 -2.73 15.02
CA HIS A 93 3.99 -2.48 16.40
C HIS A 93 4.57 -3.52 17.38
N ALA A 94 4.54 -4.81 17.02
CA ALA A 94 5.10 -5.88 17.84
C ALA A 94 6.62 -5.75 18.03
N HIS A 95 7.30 -5.12 17.07
CA HIS A 95 8.74 -4.87 17.09
C HIS A 95 9.11 -3.42 17.43
N ASN A 96 8.21 -2.68 18.09
CA ASN A 96 8.41 -1.30 18.57
C ASN A 96 8.94 -0.33 17.50
N HIS A 97 8.56 -0.55 16.24
CA HIS A 97 9.04 0.21 15.08
C HIS A 97 10.56 0.28 14.99
N SER A 98 11.29 -0.71 15.50
CA SER A 98 12.76 -0.77 15.45
C SER A 98 13.31 -0.66 14.02
N ALA A 99 14.58 -0.24 13.91
CA ALA A 99 15.27 -0.15 12.62
C ALA A 99 15.25 -1.49 11.85
N CYS A 100 15.52 -2.61 12.53
CA CYS A 100 15.45 -3.95 11.92
C CYS A 100 14.05 -4.32 11.42
N ALA A 101 12.99 -3.89 12.12
CA ALA A 101 11.62 -4.12 11.68
C ALA A 101 11.30 -3.31 10.41
N TRP A 102 11.77 -2.07 10.34
CA TRP A 102 11.64 -1.25 9.13
C TRP A 102 12.46 -1.81 7.95
N ASP A 103 13.66 -2.33 8.19
CA ASP A 103 14.47 -2.98 7.16
C ASP A 103 13.83 -4.29 6.65
N HIS A 104 13.07 -5.01 7.49
CA HIS A 104 12.30 -6.18 7.05
C HIS A 104 11.09 -5.82 6.19
N VAL A 105 10.47 -4.65 6.41
CA VAL A 105 9.28 -4.20 5.68
C VAL A 105 9.64 -3.50 4.36
N ARG A 106 10.84 -2.92 4.27
CA ARG A 106 11.36 -2.23 3.08
C ARG A 106 11.63 -3.21 1.95
#